data_AF-A0AAJ2S6P6-F1
#
_entry.id   AF-A0AAJ2S6P6-F1
#
_cell.length_a   1.000
_cell.length_b   1.000
_cell.length_c   1.000
_cell.angle_alpha   90.00
_cell.angle_beta   90.00
_cell.angle_gamma   90.00
#
_symmetry.space_group_name_H-M   'P 1'
#
loop_
_entity.id
_entity.type
_entity.pdbx_description
1 polymer ?
#
loop_
_entity_poly.entity_id
_entity_poly.type
_entity_poly.pdbx_seq_one_letter_code
_entity_poly.pdbx_strand_id
1 'polypeptide(L)'
;MKTTLNLLFILFLLTFSQQNFAQSGTQTENVEIKLAKEQSNNSLEYAKKIKTEQKRIEKEQEKINKQRQNVESSEKSIKKIEKKIEKAKTENQKLVEKITNSKGSAEDIKKLKIKSTKQELNIHELELKLLEEQKELDDFKKSY
;
A
#
# COMPACT_ATOMS: atom_id res chain seq x y z
N MET A 1 -90.03 -25.05 3.81
CA MET A 1 -88.67 -25.66 3.77
C MET A 1 -87.76 -25.13 2.67
N LYS A 2 -88.25 -24.63 1.52
CA LYS A 2 -87.38 -24.08 0.46
C LYS A 2 -86.70 -22.75 0.84
N THR A 3 -87.37 -21.88 1.58
CA THR A 3 -86.84 -20.56 2.00
C THR A 3 -85.81 -20.66 3.13
N THR A 4 -85.98 -21.60 4.07
CA THR A 4 -85.03 -21.82 5.16
C THR A 4 -83.73 -22.47 4.69
N LEU A 5 -83.78 -23.34 3.68
CA LEU A 5 -82.58 -23.94 3.08
C LEU A 5 -81.75 -22.90 2.30
N ASN A 6 -82.41 -22.01 1.55
CA ASN A 6 -81.73 -20.91 0.86
C ASN A 6 -81.06 -19.93 1.83
N LEU A 7 -81.68 -19.66 2.99
CA LEU A 7 -81.12 -18.74 3.98
C LEU A 7 -79.86 -19.33 4.67
N LEU A 8 -79.84 -20.64 4.92
CA LEU A 8 -78.68 -21.37 5.43
C LEU A 8 -77.53 -21.42 4.42
N PHE A 9 -77.84 -21.55 3.13
CA PHE A 9 -76.85 -21.57 2.06
C PHE A 9 -76.18 -20.20 1.85
N ILE A 10 -76.96 -19.11 1.95
CA ILE A 10 -76.43 -17.73 1.90
C ILE A 10 -75.53 -17.46 3.11
N LEU A 11 -75.91 -17.94 4.30
CA LEU A 11 -75.08 -17.78 5.50
C LEU A 11 -73.75 -18.54 5.40
N PHE A 12 -73.76 -19.72 4.78
CA PHE A 12 -72.54 -20.51 4.52
C PHE A 12 -71.62 -19.84 3.51
N LEU A 13 -72.17 -19.22 2.45
CA LEU A 13 -71.39 -18.46 1.47
C LEU A 13 -70.74 -17.20 2.08
N LEU A 14 -71.41 -16.54 3.02
CA LEU A 14 -70.89 -15.36 3.70
C LEU A 14 -69.75 -15.68 4.68
N THR A 15 -69.73 -16.87 5.29
CA THR A 15 -68.63 -17.27 6.19
C THR A 15 -67.42 -17.83 5.44
N PHE A 16 -67.65 -18.47 4.28
CA PHE A 16 -66.56 -19.03 3.46
C PHE A 16 -65.69 -17.93 2.79
N SER A 17 -66.26 -16.75 2.51
CA SER A 17 -65.50 -15.61 1.97
C SER A 17 -64.57 -14.96 3.01
N GLN A 18 -64.89 -15.04 4.30
CA GLN A 18 -64.06 -14.47 5.37
C GLN A 18 -62.87 -15.35 5.77
N GLN A 19 -62.99 -16.67 5.66
CA GLN A 19 -61.88 -17.60 5.98
C GLN A 19 -60.71 -17.48 5.00
N ASN A 20 -60.98 -17.16 3.73
CA ASN A 20 -59.94 -17.04 2.71
C ASN A 20 -59.19 -15.70 2.74
N PHE A 21 -59.81 -14.62 3.24
CA PHE A 21 -59.21 -13.27 3.26
C PHE A 21 -58.18 -13.07 4.39
N ALA A 22 -58.38 -13.72 5.54
CA ALA A 22 -57.46 -13.65 6.68
C ALA A 22 -56.16 -14.46 6.44
N GLN A 23 -56.23 -15.53 5.66
CA GLN A 23 -55.08 -16.39 5.35
C GLN A 23 -54.22 -15.81 4.20
N SER A 24 -54.83 -15.11 3.23
CA SER A 24 -54.11 -14.42 2.16
C SER A 24 -53.35 -13.18 2.64
N GLY A 25 -53.92 -12.40 3.58
CA GLY A 25 -53.24 -11.23 4.16
C GLY A 25 -51.98 -11.61 4.97
N THR A 26 -52.09 -12.64 5.81
CA THR A 26 -50.97 -13.12 6.63
C THR A 26 -49.89 -13.82 5.82
N GLN A 27 -50.22 -14.57 4.76
CA GLN A 27 -49.18 -15.17 3.89
C GLN A 27 -48.43 -14.12 3.07
N THR A 28 -49.12 -13.11 2.52
CA THR A 28 -48.50 -12.06 1.71
C THR A 28 -47.58 -11.19 2.56
N GLU A 29 -48.03 -10.79 3.75
CA GLU A 29 -47.23 -10.02 4.72
C GLU A 29 -46.00 -10.80 5.20
N ASN A 30 -46.14 -12.10 5.47
CA ASN A 30 -45.00 -12.95 5.85
C ASN A 30 -43.98 -13.16 4.72
N VAL A 31 -44.42 -13.17 3.46
CA VAL A 31 -43.52 -13.25 2.30
C VAL A 31 -42.80 -11.91 2.09
N GLU A 32 -43.49 -10.78 2.18
CA GLU A 32 -42.87 -9.45 2.09
C GLU A 32 -41.86 -9.20 3.21
N ILE A 33 -42.18 -9.57 4.46
CA ILE A 33 -41.25 -9.46 5.60
C ILE A 33 -40.01 -10.34 5.37
N LYS A 34 -40.16 -11.56 4.84
CA LYS A 34 -39.02 -12.43 4.53
C LYS A 34 -38.15 -11.83 3.42
N LEU A 35 -38.75 -11.32 2.34
CA LEU A 35 -38.03 -10.70 1.24
C LEU A 35 -37.26 -9.44 1.70
N ALA A 36 -37.90 -8.59 2.50
CA ALA A 36 -37.28 -7.39 3.08
C ALA A 36 -36.12 -7.74 4.03
N LYS A 37 -36.26 -8.80 4.84
CA LYS A 37 -35.21 -9.27 5.74
C LYS A 37 -34.03 -9.88 4.98
N GLU A 38 -34.29 -10.62 3.91
CA GLU A 38 -33.24 -11.19 3.05
C GLU A 38 -32.48 -10.10 2.27
N GLN A 39 -33.19 -9.12 1.71
CA GLN A 39 -32.57 -7.94 1.10
C GLN A 39 -31.74 -7.13 2.09
N SER A 40 -32.25 -6.92 3.32
CA SER A 40 -31.52 -6.25 4.39
C SER A 40 -30.25 -7.02 4.79
N ASN A 41 -30.33 -8.34 4.96
CA ASN A 41 -29.19 -9.19 5.27
C ASN A 41 -28.13 -9.17 4.15
N ASN A 42 -28.56 -9.27 2.89
CA ASN A 42 -27.66 -9.19 1.74
C ASN A 42 -26.97 -7.83 1.68
N SER A 43 -27.71 -6.73 1.86
CA SER A 43 -27.15 -5.38 1.93
C SER A 43 -26.14 -5.23 3.08
N LEU A 44 -26.42 -5.82 4.24
CA LEU A 44 -25.50 -5.83 5.38
C LEU A 44 -24.23 -6.63 5.07
N GLU A 45 -24.34 -7.76 4.38
CA GLU A 45 -23.19 -8.58 3.98
C GLU A 45 -22.32 -7.86 2.94
N TYR A 46 -22.93 -7.19 1.96
CA TYR A 46 -22.21 -6.35 1.00
C TYR A 46 -21.51 -5.19 1.70
N ALA A 47 -22.18 -4.49 2.62
CA ALA A 47 -21.56 -3.41 3.39
C ALA A 47 -20.36 -3.92 4.22
N LYS A 48 -20.45 -5.12 4.80
CA LYS A 48 -19.31 -5.76 5.49
C LYS A 48 -18.16 -6.09 4.53
N LYS A 49 -18.45 -6.66 3.36
CA LYS A 49 -17.44 -6.95 2.32
C LYS A 49 -16.74 -5.68 1.84
N ILE A 50 -17.49 -4.62 1.54
CA ILE A 50 -16.96 -3.31 1.16
C ILE A 50 -16.05 -2.75 2.25
N LYS A 51 -16.48 -2.80 3.51
CA LYS A 51 -15.66 -2.33 4.65
C LYS A 51 -14.37 -3.14 4.81
N THR A 52 -14.41 -4.44 4.57
CA THR A 52 -13.22 -5.31 4.59
C THR A 52 -12.26 -4.95 3.47
N GLU A 53 -12.76 -4.77 2.24
CA GLU A 53 -11.93 -4.37 1.10
C GLU A 53 -11.35 -2.97 1.26
N GLN A 54 -12.12 -2.01 1.78
CA GLN A 54 -11.61 -0.67 2.12
C GLN A 54 -10.44 -0.76 3.10
N LYS A 55 -10.56 -1.55 4.16
CA LYS A 55 -9.46 -1.77 5.10
C LYS A 55 -8.25 -2.47 4.46
N ARG A 56 -8.47 -3.36 3.50
CA ARG A 56 -7.37 -4.01 2.76
C ARG A 56 -6.64 -2.99 1.90
N ILE A 57 -7.37 -2.18 1.14
CA ILE A 57 -6.84 -1.12 0.29
C ILE A 57 -6.08 -0.09 1.13
N GLU A 58 -6.62 0.36 2.27
CA GLU A 58 -5.92 1.28 3.17
C GLU A 58 -4.58 0.72 3.65
N LYS A 59 -4.54 -0.56 4.03
CA LYS A 59 -3.29 -1.23 4.44
C LYS A 59 -2.29 -1.34 3.30
N GLU A 60 -2.75 -1.65 2.10
CA GLU A 60 -1.90 -1.70 0.90
C GLU A 60 -1.35 -0.32 0.56
N GLN A 61 -2.19 0.72 0.64
CA GLN A 61 -1.77 2.11 0.40
C GLN A 61 -0.73 2.57 1.43
N GLU A 62 -0.90 2.22 2.71
CA GLU A 62 0.08 2.55 3.75
C GLU A 62 1.42 1.84 3.51
N LYS A 63 1.39 0.56 3.09
CA LYS A 63 2.60 -0.17 2.70
C LYS A 63 3.31 0.49 1.53
N ILE A 64 2.58 0.83 0.46
CA ILE A 64 3.13 1.50 -0.72
C ILE A 64 3.74 2.85 -0.34
N ASN A 65 3.07 3.63 0.51
CA ASN A 65 3.58 4.92 0.96
C ASN A 65 4.89 4.79 1.75
N LYS A 66 4.97 3.83 2.68
CA LYS A 66 6.21 3.54 3.42
C LYS A 66 7.33 3.09 2.49
N GLN A 67 7.01 2.23 1.52
CA GLN A 67 7.98 1.77 0.52
C GLN A 67 8.53 2.93 -0.31
N ARG A 68 7.65 3.80 -0.81
CA ARG A 68 8.05 4.99 -1.56
C ARG A 68 8.98 5.89 -0.75
N GLN A 69 8.66 6.12 0.53
CA GLN A 69 9.51 6.93 1.42
C GLN A 69 10.90 6.30 1.62
N ASN A 70 10.98 4.97 1.76
CA ASN A 70 12.26 4.27 1.90
C ASN A 70 13.09 4.39 0.62
N VAL A 71 12.50 4.16 -0.56
CA VAL A 71 13.16 4.33 -1.85
C VAL A 71 13.70 5.75 -2.00
N GLU A 72 12.88 6.76 -1.73
CA GLU A 72 13.28 8.16 -1.83
C GLU A 72 14.41 8.51 -0.85
N SER A 73 14.40 7.94 0.35
CA SER A 73 15.46 8.10 1.35
C SER A 73 16.78 7.49 0.88
N SER A 74 16.75 6.26 0.37
CA SER A 74 17.94 5.58 -0.18
C SER A 74 18.50 6.33 -1.40
N GLU A 75 17.65 6.79 -2.32
CA GLU A 75 18.09 7.58 -3.47
C GLU A 75 18.75 8.90 -3.05
N LYS A 76 18.24 9.55 -2.00
CA LYS A 76 18.88 10.75 -1.41
C LYS A 76 20.23 10.41 -0.77
N SER A 77 20.34 9.26 -0.09
CA SER A 77 21.60 8.78 0.52
C SER A 77 22.67 8.56 -0.55
N ILE A 78 22.33 7.79 -1.59
CA ILE A 78 23.18 7.51 -2.77
C ILE A 78 23.70 8.82 -3.37
N LYS A 79 22.81 9.76 -3.69
CA LYS A 79 23.18 11.06 -4.27
C LYS A 79 24.12 11.88 -3.36
N LYS A 80 23.97 11.74 -2.05
CA LYS A 80 24.86 12.41 -1.07
C LYS A 80 26.25 11.78 -1.06
N ILE A 81 26.35 10.46 -1.19
CA ILE A 81 27.62 9.73 -1.27
C ILE A 81 28.33 10.07 -2.59
N GLU A 82 27.62 10.06 -3.71
CA GLU A 82 28.16 10.45 -5.03
C GLU A 82 28.80 11.84 -4.99
N LYS A 83 28.10 12.84 -4.41
CA LYS A 83 28.65 14.19 -4.24
C LYS A 83 29.90 14.24 -3.36
N LYS A 84 30.00 13.37 -2.35
CA LYS A 84 31.21 13.28 -1.51
C LYS A 84 32.37 12.67 -2.29
N ILE A 85 32.11 11.63 -3.08
CA ILE A 85 33.11 11.01 -3.96
C ILE A 85 33.64 12.04 -4.96
N GLU A 86 32.77 12.80 -5.63
CA GLU A 86 33.15 13.82 -6.61
C GLU A 86 34.06 14.91 -5.99
N LYS A 87 33.69 15.41 -4.81
CA LYS A 87 34.51 16.38 -4.06
C LYS A 87 35.86 15.79 -3.68
N ALA A 88 35.88 14.56 -3.14
CA ALA A 88 37.11 13.89 -2.74
C ALA A 88 38.02 13.62 -3.94
N LYS A 89 37.48 13.21 -5.09
CA LYS A 89 38.22 13.03 -6.36
C LYS A 89 38.84 14.33 -6.84
N THR A 90 38.07 15.42 -6.81
CA THR A 90 38.56 16.76 -7.17
C THR A 90 39.70 17.22 -6.27
N GLU A 91 39.58 17.01 -4.95
CA GLU A 91 40.63 17.32 -3.98
C GLU A 91 41.87 16.46 -4.19
N ASN A 92 41.71 15.16 -4.48
CA ASN A 92 42.83 14.27 -4.77
C ASN A 92 43.55 14.68 -6.05
N GLN A 93 42.80 15.05 -7.10
CA GLN A 93 43.38 15.54 -8.35
C GLN A 93 44.26 16.77 -8.12
N LYS A 94 43.81 17.73 -7.28
CA LYS A 94 44.64 18.89 -6.90
C LYS A 94 45.92 18.49 -6.17
N LEU A 95 45.91 17.43 -5.36
CA LEU A 95 47.11 16.90 -4.73
C LEU A 95 48.04 16.27 -5.76
N VAL A 96 47.51 15.48 -6.69
CA VAL A 96 48.27 14.86 -7.79
C VAL A 96 48.92 15.94 -8.66
N GLU A 97 48.19 16.98 -9.04
CA GLU A 97 48.73 18.12 -9.80
C GLU A 97 49.85 18.83 -9.04
N LYS A 98 49.71 19.01 -7.72
CA LYS A 98 50.78 19.57 -6.87
C LYS A 98 52.00 18.67 -6.81
N ILE A 99 51.82 17.35 -6.77
CA ILE A 99 52.92 16.38 -6.77
C ILE A 99 53.68 16.45 -8.11
N THR A 100 52.94 16.40 -9.22
CA THR A 100 53.51 16.41 -10.58
C THR A 100 54.25 17.70 -10.90
N ASN A 101 53.73 18.84 -10.44
CA ASN A 101 54.32 20.16 -10.69
C ASN A 101 55.29 20.62 -9.58
N SER A 102 55.55 19.79 -8.57
CA SER A 102 56.40 20.18 -7.44
C SER A 102 57.86 20.32 -7.87
N LYS A 103 58.45 21.48 -7.56
CA LYS A 103 59.91 21.69 -7.52
C LYS A 103 60.47 21.61 -6.08
N GLY A 104 59.65 21.15 -5.14
CA GLY A 104 59.99 21.05 -3.72
C GLY A 104 60.95 19.91 -3.40
N SER A 105 61.30 19.80 -2.12
CA SER A 105 62.17 18.73 -1.64
C SER A 105 61.53 17.34 -1.83
N ALA A 106 62.36 16.30 -1.93
CA ALA A 106 61.87 14.92 -2.00
C ALA A 106 61.00 14.54 -0.80
N GLU A 107 61.28 15.11 0.38
CA GLU A 107 60.48 14.90 1.59
C GLU A 107 59.07 15.49 1.45
N ASP A 108 58.95 16.72 0.93
CA ASP A 108 57.65 17.37 0.73
C ASP A 108 56.80 16.64 -0.31
N ILE A 109 57.43 16.19 -1.39
CA ILE A 109 56.78 15.37 -2.41
C ILE A 109 56.27 14.05 -1.79
N LYS A 110 57.06 13.40 -0.93
CA LYS A 110 56.65 12.18 -0.24
C LYS A 110 55.47 12.42 0.71
N LYS A 111 55.46 13.53 1.46
CA LYS A 111 54.32 13.94 2.31
C LYS A 111 53.05 14.16 1.50
N LEU A 112 53.15 14.81 0.34
CA LEU A 112 52.01 15.00 -0.56
C LEU A 112 51.50 13.67 -1.12
N LYS A 113 52.38 12.76 -1.53
CA LYS A 113 52.00 11.41 -1.99
C LYS A 113 51.23 10.64 -0.92
N ILE A 114 51.70 10.65 0.33
CA ILE A 114 50.99 10.00 1.45
C ILE A 114 49.58 10.60 1.63
N LYS A 115 49.44 11.93 1.55
CA LYS A 115 48.12 12.59 1.62
C LYS A 115 47.21 12.18 0.47
N SER A 116 47.75 12.13 -0.75
CA SER A 116 47.00 11.71 -1.94
C SER A 116 46.51 10.26 -1.82
N THR A 117 47.38 9.32 -1.43
CA THR A 117 47.00 7.92 -1.21
C THR A 117 45.95 7.77 -0.10
N LYS A 118 46.05 8.55 0.99
CA LYS A 118 45.02 8.55 2.04
C LYS A 118 43.67 9.06 1.53
N GLN A 119 43.67 10.08 0.68
CA GLN A 119 42.47 10.60 0.03
C GLN A 119 41.86 9.55 -0.91
N GLU A 120 42.69 8.82 -1.65
CA GLU A 120 42.31 7.73 -2.54
C GLU A 120 41.65 6.56 -1.79
N LEU A 121 42.22 6.17 -0.64
CA LEU A 121 41.61 5.16 0.23
C LEU A 121 40.21 5.58 0.69
N ASN A 122 40.05 6.83 1.12
CA ASN A 122 38.75 7.37 1.53
C ASN A 122 37.75 7.44 0.35
N ILE A 123 38.22 7.68 -0.88
CA ILE A 123 37.37 7.58 -2.08
C ILE A 123 36.86 6.14 -2.25
N HIS A 124 37.73 5.14 -2.13
CA HIS A 124 37.33 3.73 -2.25
C HIS A 124 36.38 3.28 -1.14
N GLU A 125 36.56 3.74 0.10
CA GLU A 125 35.61 3.48 1.19
C GLU A 125 34.22 4.06 0.87
N LEU A 126 34.15 5.26 0.30
CA LEU A 126 32.89 5.86 -0.13
C LEU A 126 32.27 5.13 -1.33
N GLU A 127 33.08 4.66 -2.28
CA GLU A 127 32.63 3.87 -3.44
C GLU A 127 32.07 2.51 -3.00
N LEU A 128 32.70 1.84 -2.03
CA LEU A 128 32.16 0.62 -1.42
C LEU A 128 30.80 0.88 -0.78
N LYS A 129 30.69 1.95 0.02
CA LYS A 129 29.42 2.31 0.63
C LYS A 129 28.33 2.63 -0.41
N LEU A 130 28.69 3.29 -1.51
CA LEU A 130 27.77 3.56 -2.60
C LEU A 130 27.22 2.26 -3.21
N LEU A 131 28.09 1.27 -3.43
CA LEU A 131 27.71 -0.03 -3.96
C LEU A 131 26.81 -0.81 -3.00
N GLU A 132 27.09 -0.76 -1.70
CA GLU A 132 26.24 -1.38 -0.67
C GLU A 132 24.83 -0.78 -0.69
N GLU A 133 24.72 0.55 -0.67
CA GLU A 133 23.42 1.24 -0.68
C GLU A 133 22.65 1.02 -2.01
N GLN A 134 23.35 0.97 -3.15
CA GLN A 134 22.75 0.63 -4.44
C GLN A 134 22.23 -0.80 -4.46
N LYS A 135 23.00 -1.75 -3.91
CA LYS A 135 22.58 -3.15 -3.80
C LYS A 135 21.36 -3.30 -2.90
N GLU A 136 21.35 -2.65 -1.74
CA GLU A 136 20.20 -2.66 -0.83
C GLU A 136 18.94 -2.09 -1.50
N LEU A 137 19.08 -1.00 -2.26
CA LEU A 137 17.98 -0.41 -3.02
C LEU A 137 17.47 -1.36 -4.12
N ASP A 138 18.37 -2.03 -4.84
CA ASP A 138 18.03 -2.99 -5.89
C ASP A 138 17.34 -4.23 -5.32
N ASP A 139 17.83 -4.77 -4.21
CA ASP A 139 17.22 -5.91 -3.52
C ASP A 139 15.83 -5.55 -2.97
N PHE A 140 15.67 -4.32 -2.47
CA PHE A 140 14.37 -3.78 -2.08
C PHE A 140 13.41 -3.66 -3.26
N LYS A 141 13.88 -3.15 -4.41
CA LYS A 141 13.09 -3.01 -5.64
C LYS A 141 12.70 -4.37 -6.25
N LYS A 142 13.52 -5.41 -6.12
CA LYS A 142 13.24 -6.77 -6.63
C LYS A 142 12.30 -7.59 -5.75
N SER A 143 12.19 -7.24 -4.47
CA SER A 143 11.35 -7.96 -3.50
C SER A 143 9.84 -7.70 -3.69
N TYR A 144 9.46 -6.90 -4.70
CA TYR A 144 8.11 -6.49 -5.06
C TYR A 144 7.95 -6.40 -6.57
#